data_AF-A0A226QK28-F1
#
_entry.id   AF-A0A226QK28-F1
#
_cell.length_a   1.000
_cell.length_b   1.000
_cell.length_c   1.000
_cell.angle_alpha   90.00
_cell.angle_beta   90.00
_cell.angle_gamma   90.00
#
_symmetry.space_group_name_H-M   'P 1'
#
loop_
_entity.id
_entity.type
_entity.pdbx_description
1 polymer ?
#
loop_
_entity_poly.entity_id
_entity_poly.type
_entity_poly.pdbx_seq_one_letter_code
_entity_poly.pdbx_strand_id
1 'polypeptide(L)'
;MIVSLSIFLLRNPTNKKLYKLALGSYIAFFLLFSTLFVYYVNSENMVDAIKNLVQKTSYKNKVEERNPSSRHSKEQVPVKSALIDAPLLSQLPELPRGCEVTSLAMLLNHAGINVDKMPLAKQIKKNPTPYRIHNGKVFYGHPNEGFVGDMYTKKKPGYGVYHKPIKELAEIYLPNQIVDLTGQSFEEIYKYLSKGTPVWVITNTTFRVLPPSEFMEWQTPQGPIKITYREHSVLITVYDEKYIYFNDPLTGTKNKKAPKSEFIQAWIQMGKQAITYNRN
;
A
#
# COMPACT_ATOMS: atom_id res chain seq x y z
N MET A 1 36.85 -11.09 21.49
CA MET A 1 38.14 -10.48 21.07
C MET A 1 38.66 -11.04 19.75
N ILE A 2 38.62 -12.37 19.52
CA ILE A 2 39.07 -12.99 18.26
C ILE A 2 38.16 -12.65 17.07
N VAL A 3 36.83 -12.67 17.26
CA VAL A 3 35.84 -12.37 16.20
C VAL A 3 35.96 -10.92 15.68
N SER A 4 36.23 -9.96 16.56
CA SER A 4 36.36 -8.55 16.21
C SER A 4 37.64 -8.25 15.42
N LEU A 5 38.74 -8.98 15.66
CA LEU A 5 40.00 -8.83 14.92
C LEU A 5 39.89 -9.39 13.49
N SER A 6 39.15 -10.50 13.32
CA SER A 6 38.91 -11.13 12.01
C SER A 6 38.07 -10.25 11.08
N ILE A 7 37.04 -9.57 11.60
CA ILE A 7 36.18 -8.65 10.83
C ILE A 7 36.99 -7.43 10.34
N PHE A 8 37.93 -6.93 11.14
CA PHE A 8 38.79 -5.81 10.76
C PHE A 8 39.77 -6.17 9.64
N LEU A 9 40.39 -7.35 9.69
CA LEU A 9 41.32 -7.83 8.67
C LEU A 9 40.64 -8.17 7.32
N LEU A 10 39.36 -8.54 7.33
CA LEU A 10 38.56 -8.75 6.11
C LEU A 10 38.18 -7.42 5.42
N ARG A 11 38.15 -6.30 6.14
CA ARG A 11 37.70 -4.99 5.63
C ARG A 11 38.80 -4.18 4.94
N ASN A 12 40.08 -4.45 5.21
CA ASN A 12 41.23 -3.81 4.58
C ASN A 12 42.43 -4.78 4.45
N PRO A 13 42.55 -5.52 3.34
CA PRO A 13 43.57 -6.56 3.18
C PRO A 13 44.92 -5.96 2.75
N THR A 14 45.70 -5.43 3.68
CA THR A 14 47.06 -4.94 3.39
C THR A 14 48.10 -6.08 3.32
N ASN A 15 47.82 -7.25 3.91
CA ASN A 15 48.70 -8.42 3.87
C ASN A 15 47.94 -9.70 3.45
N LYS A 16 48.23 -10.18 2.22
CA LYS A 16 47.55 -11.34 1.61
C LYS A 16 47.69 -12.65 2.39
N LYS A 17 48.78 -12.86 3.14
CA LYS A 17 48.96 -14.07 3.98
C LYS A 17 48.05 -14.03 5.22
N LEU A 18 47.96 -12.88 5.88
CA LEU A 18 47.06 -12.70 7.03
C LEU A 18 45.58 -12.83 6.65
N TYR A 19 45.18 -12.30 5.49
CA TYR A 19 43.80 -12.43 5.00
C TYR A 19 43.40 -13.90 4.79
N LYS A 20 44.28 -14.71 4.17
CA LYS A 20 44.00 -16.14 3.96
C LYS A 20 43.85 -16.91 5.29
N LEU A 21 44.67 -16.58 6.29
CA LEU A 21 44.56 -17.18 7.63
C LEU A 21 43.27 -16.77 8.35
N ALA A 22 42.90 -15.49 8.29
CA ALA A 22 41.66 -14.99 8.90
C ALA A 22 40.42 -15.60 8.23
N LEU A 23 40.41 -15.68 6.89
CA LEU A 23 39.33 -16.31 6.14
C LEU A 23 39.19 -17.80 6.47
N GLY A 24 40.32 -18.53 6.58
CA GLY A 24 40.33 -19.93 7.01
C GLY A 24 39.74 -20.12 8.42
N SER A 25 40.12 -19.28 9.37
CA SER A 25 39.56 -19.33 10.74
C SER A 25 38.05 -19.03 10.77
N TYR A 26 37.58 -18.10 9.93
CA TYR A 26 36.18 -17.73 9.87
C TYR A 26 35.32 -18.87 9.33
N ILE A 27 35.77 -19.53 8.25
CA ILE A 27 35.10 -20.69 7.67
C ILE A 27 35.03 -21.83 8.69
N ALA A 28 36.13 -22.12 9.41
CA ALA A 28 36.15 -23.15 10.45
C ALA A 28 35.16 -22.85 11.59
N PHE A 29 35.10 -21.60 12.06
CA PHE A 29 34.13 -21.18 13.07
C PHE A 29 32.68 -21.28 12.57
N PHE A 30 32.42 -20.89 11.32
CA PHE A 30 31.09 -20.97 10.74
C PHE A 30 30.61 -22.42 10.63
N LEU A 31 31.49 -23.34 10.19
CA LEU A 31 31.17 -24.76 10.13
C LEU A 31 30.89 -25.34 11.52
N LEU A 32 31.72 -25.02 12.51
CA LEU A 32 31.55 -25.51 13.89
C LEU A 32 30.30 -24.92 14.57
N PHE A 33 29.95 -23.68 14.27
CA PHE A 33 28.69 -23.07 14.73
C PHE A 33 27.48 -23.71 14.04
N SER A 34 27.56 -23.99 12.74
CA SER A 34 26.46 -24.61 11.99
C SER A 34 26.14 -26.01 12.50
N THR A 35 27.16 -26.81 12.86
CA THR A 35 26.95 -28.15 13.44
C THR A 35 26.38 -28.08 14.85
N LEU A 36 26.87 -27.17 15.69
CA LEU A 36 26.29 -26.89 17.01
C LEU A 36 24.84 -26.40 16.91
N PHE A 37 24.54 -25.56 15.92
CA PHE A 37 23.19 -25.05 15.69
C PHE A 37 22.23 -26.17 15.26
N VAL A 38 22.65 -27.04 14.33
CA VAL A 38 21.86 -28.22 13.94
C VAL A 38 21.66 -29.16 15.13
N TYR A 39 22.69 -29.40 15.94
CA TYR A 39 22.57 -30.19 17.16
C TYR A 39 21.61 -29.57 18.18
N TYR A 40 21.67 -28.25 18.38
CA TYR A 40 20.78 -27.52 19.28
C TYR A 40 19.32 -27.56 18.81
N VAL A 41 19.07 -27.34 17.52
CA VAL A 41 17.73 -27.40 16.92
C VAL A 41 17.16 -28.82 16.97
N ASN A 42 18.01 -29.85 16.77
CA ASN A 42 17.60 -31.26 16.85
C ASN A 42 17.57 -31.81 18.29
N SER A 43 17.95 -31.02 19.30
CA SER A 43 17.79 -31.44 20.69
C SER A 43 16.29 -31.52 21.03
N GLU A 44 15.87 -32.61 21.68
CA GLU A 44 14.45 -32.88 21.98
C GLU A 44 13.76 -31.70 22.70
N ASN A 45 14.53 -30.93 23.47
CA ASN A 45 14.07 -29.73 24.18
C ASN A 45 13.51 -28.62 23.27
N MET A 46 14.05 -28.42 22.06
CA MET A 46 13.57 -27.37 21.14
C MET A 46 12.29 -27.81 20.41
N VAL A 47 12.22 -29.07 20.00
CA VAL A 47 11.03 -29.63 19.33
C VAL A 47 9.83 -29.61 20.28
N ASP A 48 10.04 -29.97 21.55
CA ASP A 48 8.98 -29.93 22.56
C ASP A 48 8.60 -28.50 22.96
N ALA A 49 9.56 -27.57 23.00
CA ALA A 49 9.26 -26.14 23.18
C ALA A 49 8.38 -25.60 22.04
N ILE A 50 8.67 -25.97 20.79
CA ILE A 50 7.86 -25.58 19.62
C ILE A 50 6.47 -26.22 19.68
N LYS A 51 6.36 -27.52 19.98
CA LYS A 51 5.06 -28.20 20.13
C LYS A 51 4.21 -27.55 21.22
N ASN A 52 4.81 -27.22 22.36
CA ASN A 52 4.13 -26.54 23.45
C ASN A 52 3.69 -25.12 23.07
N LEU A 53 4.50 -24.39 22.29
CA LEU A 53 4.14 -23.06 21.81
C LEU A 53 2.96 -23.12 20.82
N VAL A 54 3.03 -24.03 19.85
CA VAL A 54 1.96 -24.29 18.86
C VAL A 54 0.66 -24.71 19.55
N GLN A 55 0.74 -25.63 20.52
CA GLN A 55 -0.42 -26.10 21.29
C GLN A 55 -1.01 -24.98 22.16
N LYS A 56 -0.18 -24.12 22.77
CA LYS A 56 -0.64 -22.97 23.56
C LYS A 56 -1.32 -21.91 22.69
N THR A 57 -0.83 -21.64 21.48
CA THR A 57 -1.54 -20.77 20.51
C THR A 57 -2.85 -21.39 20.02
N SER A 58 -2.87 -22.70 19.77
CA SER A 58 -4.08 -23.40 19.31
C SER A 58 -5.15 -23.47 20.41
N TYR A 59 -4.75 -23.65 21.67
CA TYR A 59 -5.67 -23.66 22.82
C TYR A 59 -6.20 -22.26 23.15
N LYS A 60 -5.36 -21.21 23.03
CA LYS A 60 -5.80 -19.81 23.23
C LYS A 60 -6.84 -19.38 22.19
N ASN A 61 -6.69 -19.81 20.93
CA ASN A 61 -7.69 -19.56 19.88
C ASN A 61 -9.00 -20.35 20.07
N LYS A 62 -8.98 -21.46 20.82
CA LYS A 62 -10.16 -22.33 21.02
C LYS A 62 -11.04 -21.92 22.20
N VAL A 63 -10.55 -21.08 23.11
CA VAL A 63 -11.26 -20.66 24.33
C VAL A 63 -12.00 -19.32 24.17
N GLU A 64 -11.58 -18.44 23.24
CA GLU A 64 -12.29 -17.18 22.96
C GLU A 64 -13.54 -17.34 22.07
N GLU A 65 -13.78 -18.52 21.47
CA GLU A 65 -14.84 -18.74 20.48
C GLU A 65 -16.06 -19.53 21.01
N ARG A 66 -16.39 -19.44 22.30
CA ARG A 66 -17.60 -20.09 22.85
C ARG A 66 -18.43 -19.17 23.76
N ASN A 67 -19.31 -18.39 23.15
CA ASN A 67 -20.66 -18.20 23.68
C ASN A 67 -21.67 -18.03 22.51
N PRO A 68 -22.80 -18.77 22.46
CA PRO A 68 -23.50 -19.04 21.21
C PRO A 68 -24.80 -18.24 21.07
N SER A 69 -24.82 -17.24 20.20
CA SER A 69 -26.06 -16.80 19.52
C SER A 69 -25.72 -15.80 18.40
N SER A 70 -25.40 -16.30 17.21
CA SER A 70 -25.93 -15.76 15.97
C SER A 70 -25.62 -16.76 14.86
N ARG A 71 -26.61 -17.02 14.02
CA ARG A 71 -26.44 -17.79 12.78
C ARG A 71 -25.56 -16.94 11.85
N HIS A 72 -24.24 -17.07 11.94
CA HIS A 72 -23.36 -16.66 10.86
C HIS A 72 -23.40 -17.72 9.77
N SER A 73 -24.33 -17.54 8.84
CA SER A 73 -24.12 -17.97 7.46
C SER A 73 -22.73 -17.48 7.04
N LYS A 74 -21.86 -18.39 6.63
CA LYS A 74 -20.66 -18.03 5.87
C LYS A 74 -21.13 -17.23 4.67
N GLU A 75 -21.04 -15.90 4.75
CA GLU A 75 -21.32 -15.03 3.62
C GLU A 75 -20.23 -15.32 2.59
N GLN A 76 -20.56 -16.15 1.62
CA GLN A 76 -19.68 -16.48 0.51
C GLN A 76 -19.39 -15.16 -0.22
N VAL A 77 -18.14 -14.71 -0.19
CA VAL A 77 -17.70 -13.56 -0.98
C VAL A 77 -18.16 -13.81 -2.42
N PRO A 78 -18.99 -12.94 -3.02
CA PRO A 78 -19.57 -13.19 -4.33
C PRO A 78 -18.49 -13.46 -5.36
N VAL A 79 -18.66 -14.51 -6.15
CA VAL A 79 -17.70 -14.98 -7.16
C VAL A 79 -17.40 -13.91 -8.23
N LYS A 80 -18.36 -13.01 -8.46
CA LYS A 80 -18.29 -11.90 -9.40
C LYS A 80 -19.28 -10.81 -8.98
N SER A 81 -18.89 -9.54 -9.06
CA SER A 81 -19.83 -8.42 -8.93
C SER A 81 -20.41 -8.03 -10.29
N ALA A 82 -21.58 -7.36 -10.28
CA ALA A 82 -22.10 -6.73 -11.49
C ALA A 82 -21.14 -5.63 -11.97
N LEU A 83 -21.09 -5.39 -13.28
CA LEU A 83 -20.32 -4.29 -13.84
C LEU A 83 -20.96 -2.97 -13.41
N ILE A 84 -20.19 -2.13 -12.72
CA ILE A 84 -20.62 -0.79 -12.34
C ILE A 84 -20.33 0.16 -13.50
N ASP A 85 -21.37 0.80 -14.04
CA ASP A 85 -21.21 1.80 -15.08
C ASP A 85 -20.90 3.19 -14.49
N ALA A 86 -19.64 3.37 -14.07
CA ALA A 86 -19.11 4.68 -13.73
C ALA A 86 -18.50 5.35 -14.98
N PRO A 87 -18.67 6.67 -15.18
CA PRO A 87 -18.05 7.36 -16.31
C PRO A 87 -16.53 7.26 -16.24
N LEU A 88 -15.89 7.21 -17.40
CA LEU A 88 -14.44 7.32 -17.51
C LEU A 88 -14.09 8.79 -17.72
N LEU A 89 -13.20 9.32 -16.89
CA LEU A 89 -12.58 10.63 -17.08
C LEU A 89 -11.07 10.44 -17.17
N SER A 90 -10.43 11.03 -18.19
CA SER A 90 -8.97 11.06 -18.29
C SER A 90 -8.43 12.29 -17.55
N GLN A 91 -7.31 12.13 -16.85
CA GLN A 91 -6.63 13.25 -16.19
C GLN A 91 -5.90 14.14 -17.20
N LEU A 92 -5.55 13.60 -18.38
CA LEU A 92 -4.75 14.28 -19.39
C LEU A 92 -5.65 15.00 -20.41
N PRO A 93 -5.16 16.08 -21.02
CA PRO A 93 -3.83 16.69 -20.84
C PRO A 93 -3.71 17.63 -19.62
N GLU A 94 -4.81 18.01 -18.98
CA GLU A 94 -4.87 19.16 -18.07
C GLU A 94 -4.18 18.93 -16.72
N LEU A 95 -4.21 17.70 -16.22
CA LEU A 95 -3.70 17.32 -14.90
C LEU A 95 -2.66 16.19 -14.99
N PRO A 96 -1.40 16.48 -15.31
CA PRO A 96 -0.33 15.48 -15.37
C PRO A 96 -0.12 14.67 -14.08
N ARG A 97 -0.59 15.17 -12.93
CA ARG A 97 -0.63 14.47 -11.63
C ARG A 97 -2.01 14.56 -10.96
N GLY A 98 -3.08 14.36 -11.73
CA GLY A 98 -4.46 14.49 -11.24
C GLY A 98 -5.21 13.17 -11.10
N CYS A 99 -4.53 12.04 -10.94
CA CYS A 99 -5.19 10.73 -10.90
C CYS A 99 -6.22 10.63 -9.77
N GLU A 100 -5.95 11.22 -8.62
CA GLU A 100 -6.78 11.15 -7.41
C GLU A 100 -8.06 11.97 -7.57
N VAL A 101 -7.94 13.23 -7.99
CA VAL A 101 -9.11 14.11 -8.22
C VAL A 101 -9.93 13.68 -9.43
N THR A 102 -9.29 13.08 -10.44
CA THR A 102 -10.01 12.54 -11.61
C THR A 102 -10.76 11.27 -11.23
N SER A 103 -10.16 10.38 -10.42
CA SER A 103 -10.86 9.21 -9.89
C SER A 103 -11.98 9.60 -8.93
N LEU A 104 -11.79 10.65 -8.14
CA LEU A 104 -12.85 11.21 -7.29
C LEU A 104 -14.00 11.77 -8.13
N ALA A 105 -13.72 12.48 -9.22
CA ALA A 105 -14.75 12.93 -10.15
C ALA A 105 -15.57 11.74 -10.68
N MET A 106 -14.92 10.64 -11.10
CA MET A 106 -15.64 9.45 -11.55
C MET A 106 -16.53 8.84 -10.44
N LEU A 107 -16.05 8.80 -9.19
CA LEU A 107 -16.82 8.34 -8.02
C LEU A 107 -18.07 9.21 -7.79
N LEU A 108 -17.89 10.54 -7.77
CA LEU A 108 -18.94 11.52 -7.54
C LEU A 108 -19.99 11.52 -8.66
N ASN A 109 -19.58 11.40 -9.93
CA ASN A 109 -20.52 11.28 -11.04
C ASN A 109 -21.36 10.01 -10.94
N HIS A 110 -20.77 8.89 -10.55
CA HIS A 110 -21.54 7.66 -10.31
C HIS A 110 -22.55 7.82 -9.15
N ALA A 111 -22.26 8.69 -8.18
CA ALA A 111 -23.20 9.06 -7.11
C ALA A 111 -24.26 10.08 -7.55
N GLY A 112 -24.30 10.48 -8.82
CA GLY A 112 -25.26 11.46 -9.35
C GLY A 112 -24.81 12.92 -9.25
N ILE A 113 -23.58 13.18 -8.80
CA ILE A 113 -23.01 14.53 -8.70
C ILE A 113 -22.21 14.84 -9.96
N ASN A 114 -22.74 15.70 -10.82
CA ASN A 114 -22.07 16.14 -12.04
C ASN A 114 -20.95 17.15 -11.74
N VAL A 115 -19.73 16.65 -11.56
CA VAL A 115 -18.52 17.46 -11.32
C VAL A 115 -17.34 16.90 -12.10
N ASP A 116 -16.52 17.78 -12.67
CA ASP A 116 -15.33 17.40 -13.42
C ASP A 116 -14.04 17.51 -12.58
N LYS A 117 -12.95 16.94 -13.07
CA LYS A 117 -11.62 16.93 -12.44
C LYS A 117 -11.07 18.34 -12.19
N MET A 118 -11.39 19.32 -13.04
CA MET A 118 -10.82 20.67 -12.96
C MET A 118 -11.32 21.48 -11.75
N PRO A 119 -12.64 21.53 -11.44
CA PRO A 119 -13.12 22.06 -10.17
C PRO A 119 -12.49 21.38 -8.95
N LEU A 120 -12.42 20.05 -8.92
CA LEU A 120 -11.84 19.29 -7.81
C LEU A 120 -10.34 19.59 -7.63
N ALA A 121 -9.60 19.71 -8.73
CA ALA A 121 -8.18 20.09 -8.73
C ALA A 121 -7.90 21.46 -8.09
N LYS A 122 -8.86 22.41 -8.24
CA LYS A 122 -8.80 23.73 -7.62
C LYS A 122 -9.17 23.70 -6.14
N GLN A 123 -10.13 22.86 -5.76
CA GLN A 123 -10.69 22.82 -4.40
C GLN A 123 -9.92 21.91 -3.45
N ILE A 124 -9.23 20.88 -3.95
CA ILE A 124 -8.46 19.97 -3.09
C ILE A 124 -7.43 20.76 -2.27
N LYS A 125 -7.42 20.53 -0.96
CA LYS A 125 -6.46 21.11 -0.02
C LYS A 125 -5.04 20.84 -0.53
N LYS A 126 -4.20 21.88 -0.57
CA LYS A 126 -2.79 21.78 -0.97
C LYS A 126 -1.89 21.75 0.26
N ASN A 127 -0.84 20.93 0.23
CA ASN A 127 0.21 20.98 1.24
C ASN A 127 1.18 22.12 0.91
N PRO A 128 1.42 23.08 1.82
CA PRO A 128 2.24 24.26 1.54
C PRO A 128 3.76 24.01 1.68
N THR A 129 4.17 22.83 2.13
CA THR A 129 5.59 22.53 2.40
C THR A 129 6.40 22.59 1.11
N PRO A 130 7.45 23.42 1.01
CA PRO A 130 8.26 23.52 -0.19
C PRO A 130 9.17 22.28 -0.35
N TYR A 131 9.45 21.92 -1.60
CA TYR A 131 10.42 20.87 -1.92
C TYR A 131 11.84 21.37 -1.63
N ARG A 132 12.59 20.64 -0.80
CA ARG A 132 14.00 20.96 -0.50
C ARG A 132 14.83 19.69 -0.42
N ILE A 133 16.11 19.78 -0.78
CA ILE A 133 17.10 18.74 -0.53
C ILE A 133 18.15 19.31 0.42
N HIS A 134 18.39 18.63 1.55
CA HIS A 134 19.41 19.04 2.51
C HIS A 134 20.10 17.78 3.07
N ASN A 135 21.44 17.75 3.01
CA ASN A 135 22.27 16.63 3.47
C ASN A 135 21.84 15.28 2.87
N GLY A 136 21.53 15.28 1.56
CA GLY A 136 21.09 14.08 0.84
C GLY A 136 19.68 13.59 1.18
N LYS A 137 18.94 14.29 2.04
CA LYS A 137 17.54 13.98 2.39
C LYS A 137 16.58 14.91 1.68
N VAL A 138 15.46 14.36 1.22
CA VAL A 138 14.36 15.14 0.64
C VAL A 138 13.44 15.59 1.77
N PHE A 139 13.12 16.88 1.80
CA PHE A 139 12.13 17.48 2.68
C PHE A 139 10.96 17.95 1.83
N TYR A 140 9.76 17.45 2.13
CA TYR A 140 8.57 17.85 1.41
C TYR A 140 7.29 17.62 2.21
N GLY A 141 6.14 17.84 1.58
CA GLY A 141 4.83 17.71 2.23
C GLY A 141 4.42 16.26 2.43
N HIS A 142 3.64 16.02 3.48
CA HIS A 142 2.96 14.74 3.70
C HIS A 142 1.63 14.73 2.91
N PRO A 143 1.35 13.71 2.07
CA PRO A 143 0.15 13.65 1.21
C PRO A 143 -1.18 13.52 1.96
N ASN A 144 -1.16 13.03 3.21
CA ASN A 144 -2.34 13.10 4.11
C ASN A 144 -2.70 14.53 4.58
N GLU A 145 -1.82 15.53 4.41
CA GLU A 145 -2.09 16.92 4.83
C GLU A 145 -2.61 17.81 3.69
N GLY A 146 -2.59 17.29 2.46
CA GLY A 146 -3.01 17.99 1.24
C GLY A 146 -2.21 17.50 0.04
N PHE A 147 -2.63 17.88 -1.16
CA PHE A 147 -1.91 17.59 -2.39
C PHE A 147 -0.52 18.22 -2.36
N VAL A 148 0.51 17.40 -2.58
CA VAL A 148 1.91 17.79 -2.45
C VAL A 148 2.46 18.23 -3.81
N GLY A 149 2.71 19.52 -3.95
CA GLY A 149 3.36 20.13 -5.11
C GLY A 149 2.46 20.47 -6.28
N ASP A 150 3.03 20.44 -7.48
CA ASP A 150 2.35 20.91 -8.69
C ASP A 150 1.57 19.78 -9.38
N MET A 151 0.26 19.96 -9.49
CA MET A 151 -0.66 19.02 -10.14
C MET A 151 -0.68 19.21 -11.67
N TYR A 152 -0.39 20.42 -12.14
CA TYR A 152 -0.67 20.92 -13.49
C TYR A 152 0.54 20.79 -14.43
N THR A 153 1.76 20.66 -13.91
CA THR A 153 2.94 20.50 -14.74
C THR A 153 4.01 19.59 -14.16
N LYS A 154 4.56 18.70 -15.00
CA LYS A 154 5.72 17.87 -14.64
C LYS A 154 7.03 18.64 -14.49
N LYS A 155 7.09 19.90 -14.95
CA LYS A 155 8.29 20.77 -14.86
C LYS A 155 8.60 21.23 -13.44
N LYS A 156 7.62 21.18 -12.53
CA LYS A 156 7.78 21.53 -11.11
C LYS A 156 7.68 20.26 -10.24
N PRO A 157 8.31 20.26 -9.05
CA PRO A 157 8.13 19.19 -8.08
C PRO A 157 6.65 18.99 -7.75
N GLY A 158 6.25 17.73 -7.67
CA GLY A 158 4.88 17.33 -7.39
C GLY A 158 4.77 15.83 -7.23
N TYR A 159 3.76 15.42 -6.48
CA TYR A 159 3.52 14.03 -6.12
C TYR A 159 2.05 13.69 -6.27
N GLY A 160 1.26 13.95 -5.24
CA GLY A 160 -0.10 13.47 -5.15
C GLY A 160 -0.72 13.82 -3.80
N VAL A 161 -1.86 13.21 -3.51
CA VAL A 161 -2.65 13.36 -2.29
C VAL A 161 -3.17 12.01 -1.82
N TYR A 162 -3.26 11.81 -0.50
CA TYR A 162 -3.76 10.55 0.07
C TYR A 162 -5.23 10.66 0.46
N HIS A 163 -5.77 9.61 1.08
CA HIS A 163 -7.19 9.47 1.36
C HIS A 163 -7.79 10.62 2.19
N LYS A 164 -7.08 11.20 3.18
CA LYS A 164 -7.70 12.19 4.10
C LYS A 164 -8.21 13.44 3.38
N PRO A 165 -7.40 14.18 2.59
CA PRO A 165 -7.91 15.36 1.89
C PRO A 165 -8.89 15.02 0.77
N ILE A 166 -8.81 13.81 0.19
CA ILE A 166 -9.79 13.32 -0.78
C ILE A 166 -11.15 13.10 -0.12
N LYS A 167 -11.19 12.49 1.07
CA LYS A 167 -12.40 12.34 1.88
C LYS A 167 -12.99 13.71 2.22
N GLU A 168 -12.17 14.62 2.75
CA GLU A 168 -12.59 15.99 3.08
C GLU A 168 -13.25 16.69 1.88
N LEU A 169 -12.65 16.57 0.68
CA LEU A 169 -13.21 17.13 -0.53
C LEU A 169 -14.51 16.42 -0.94
N ALA A 170 -14.56 15.10 -0.87
CA ALA A 170 -15.74 14.32 -1.24
C ALA A 170 -16.96 14.65 -0.37
N GLU A 171 -16.76 14.90 0.93
CA GLU A 171 -17.81 15.27 1.90
C GLU A 171 -18.47 16.62 1.58
N ILE A 172 -17.78 17.53 0.87
CA ILE A 172 -18.37 18.78 0.40
C ILE A 172 -19.49 18.51 -0.62
N TYR A 173 -19.34 17.45 -1.42
CA TYR A 173 -20.27 17.10 -2.49
C TYR A 173 -21.32 16.06 -2.09
N LEU A 174 -20.99 15.18 -1.15
CA LEU A 174 -21.85 14.11 -0.65
C LEU A 174 -21.84 14.09 0.89
N PRO A 175 -22.40 15.11 1.55
CA PRO A 175 -22.31 15.25 2.98
C PRO A 175 -22.95 14.06 3.71
N ASN A 176 -22.20 13.50 4.66
CA ASN A 176 -22.60 12.35 5.49
C ASN A 176 -22.82 11.03 4.73
N GLN A 177 -22.43 10.97 3.45
CA GLN A 177 -22.53 9.75 2.65
C GLN A 177 -21.16 9.13 2.37
N ILE A 178 -20.07 9.88 2.50
CA ILE A 178 -18.73 9.36 2.22
C ILE A 178 -18.29 8.36 3.29
N VAL A 179 -17.71 7.26 2.83
CA VAL A 179 -17.13 6.22 3.67
C VAL A 179 -15.65 6.11 3.37
N ASP A 180 -14.83 6.31 4.40
CA ASP A 180 -13.39 6.05 4.35
C ASP A 180 -13.12 4.61 4.80
N LEU A 181 -12.76 3.76 3.85
CA LEU A 181 -12.43 2.35 4.08
C LEU A 181 -10.93 2.16 4.33
N THR A 182 -10.17 3.24 4.51
CA THR A 182 -8.72 3.16 4.67
C THR A 182 -8.34 2.34 5.89
N GLY A 183 -7.44 1.38 5.69
CA GLY A 183 -6.98 0.46 6.74
C GLY A 183 -7.84 -0.80 6.91
N GLN A 184 -9.05 -0.82 6.34
CA GLN A 184 -9.93 -2.00 6.36
C GLN A 184 -9.38 -3.13 5.48
N SER A 185 -10.04 -4.28 5.52
CA SER A 185 -9.71 -5.42 4.66
C SER A 185 -10.32 -5.24 3.26
N PHE A 186 -9.82 -5.98 2.27
CA PHE A 186 -10.35 -5.85 0.89
C PHE A 186 -11.76 -6.46 0.78
N GLU A 187 -12.17 -7.29 1.74
CA GLU A 187 -13.52 -7.80 1.88
C GLU A 187 -14.55 -6.68 2.05
N GLU A 188 -14.21 -5.60 2.75
CA GLU A 188 -15.10 -4.43 2.84
C GLU A 188 -15.27 -3.76 1.46
N ILE A 189 -14.22 -3.69 0.65
CA ILE A 189 -14.31 -3.18 -0.73
C ILE A 189 -15.26 -4.06 -1.55
N TYR A 190 -15.18 -5.40 -1.43
CA TYR A 190 -16.10 -6.31 -2.14
C TYR A 190 -17.57 -6.08 -1.78
N LYS A 191 -17.89 -5.72 -0.53
CA LYS A 191 -19.27 -5.43 -0.12
C LYS A 191 -19.86 -4.24 -0.88
N TYR A 192 -19.09 -3.18 -1.09
CA TYR A 192 -19.54 -2.02 -1.87
C TYR A 192 -19.65 -2.36 -3.35
N LEU A 193 -18.65 -3.03 -3.92
CA LEU A 193 -18.67 -3.43 -5.34
C LEU A 193 -19.84 -4.36 -5.65
N SER A 194 -20.16 -5.30 -4.76
CA SER A 194 -21.29 -6.23 -4.91
C SER A 194 -22.65 -5.53 -4.85
N LYS A 195 -22.72 -4.40 -4.15
CA LYS A 195 -23.91 -3.53 -4.09
C LYS A 195 -23.96 -2.51 -5.23
N GLY A 196 -23.02 -2.58 -6.18
CA GLY A 196 -22.94 -1.70 -7.33
C GLY A 196 -22.39 -0.31 -7.02
N THR A 197 -21.62 -0.15 -5.94
CA THR A 197 -20.96 1.10 -5.58
C THR A 197 -19.45 1.00 -5.84
N PRO A 198 -18.85 1.87 -6.68
CA PRO A 198 -17.44 1.80 -7.01
C PRO A 198 -16.58 2.35 -5.87
N VAL A 199 -15.29 2.03 -5.89
CA VAL A 199 -14.37 2.36 -4.80
C VAL A 199 -13.13 3.04 -5.36
N TRP A 200 -12.89 4.27 -4.93
CA TRP A 200 -11.66 5.02 -5.19
C TRP A 200 -10.53 4.44 -4.33
N VAL A 201 -9.33 4.23 -4.90
CA VAL A 201 -8.19 3.70 -4.14
C VAL A 201 -6.86 4.38 -4.53
N ILE A 202 -5.88 4.29 -3.63
CA ILE A 202 -4.44 4.48 -3.98
C ILE A 202 -3.80 3.10 -4.22
N THR A 203 -3.04 3.00 -5.30
CA THR A 203 -2.23 1.86 -5.70
C THR A 203 -0.95 2.38 -6.35
N ASN A 204 -0.33 1.59 -7.24
CA ASN A 204 0.76 2.05 -8.08
C ASN A 204 0.52 1.71 -9.55
N THR A 205 1.21 2.41 -10.45
CA THR A 205 1.09 2.30 -11.91
C THR A 205 1.34 0.89 -12.50
N THR A 206 1.96 -0.02 -11.75
CA THR A 206 2.24 -1.40 -12.19
C THR A 206 1.20 -2.42 -11.71
N PHE A 207 0.32 -2.00 -10.79
CA PHE A 207 -0.73 -2.80 -10.17
C PHE A 207 -0.23 -4.10 -9.52
N ARG A 208 1.04 -4.12 -9.11
CA ARG A 208 1.70 -5.22 -8.40
C ARG A 208 2.63 -4.67 -7.33
N VAL A 209 3.16 -5.53 -6.47
CA VAL A 209 4.14 -5.14 -5.44
C VAL A 209 5.40 -4.59 -6.10
N LEU A 210 5.82 -3.41 -5.65
CA LEU A 210 7.07 -2.77 -6.08
C LEU A 210 8.23 -3.21 -5.17
N PRO A 211 9.45 -3.35 -5.71
CA PRO A 211 10.63 -3.61 -4.89
C PRO A 211 10.96 -2.39 -4.00
N PRO A 212 11.64 -2.58 -2.86
CA PRO A 212 12.01 -1.46 -1.97
C PRO A 212 12.82 -0.35 -2.64
N SER A 213 13.55 -0.65 -3.72
CA SER A 213 14.32 0.32 -4.50
C SER A 213 13.47 1.34 -5.26
N GLU A 214 12.17 1.08 -5.44
CA GLU A 214 11.20 2.01 -6.06
C GLU A 214 10.60 2.98 -5.04
N PHE A 215 11.00 2.87 -3.77
CA PHE A 215 10.59 3.76 -2.69
C PHE A 215 11.75 4.66 -2.26
N MET A 216 11.40 5.85 -1.80
CA MET A 216 12.32 6.74 -1.10
C MET A 216 11.65 7.32 0.14
N GLU A 217 12.46 7.79 1.08
CA GLU A 217 11.99 8.44 2.29
C GLU A 217 12.03 9.96 2.14
N TRP A 218 10.94 10.62 2.50
CA TRP A 218 10.88 12.07 2.69
C TRP A 218 10.80 12.40 4.17
N GLN A 219 11.46 13.46 4.56
CA GLN A 219 11.25 14.11 5.85
C GLN A 219 10.10 15.11 5.68
N THR A 220 9.03 14.93 6.45
CA THR A 220 7.88 15.86 6.45
C THR A 220 7.74 16.51 7.82
N PRO A 221 6.98 17.62 7.96
CA PRO A 221 6.67 18.18 9.27
C PRO A 221 5.97 17.19 10.22
N GLN A 222 5.28 16.18 9.68
CA GLN A 222 4.59 15.12 10.43
C GLN A 222 5.48 13.91 10.74
N GLY A 223 6.75 13.95 10.33
CA GLY A 223 7.70 12.85 10.44
C GLY A 223 8.07 12.23 9.09
N PRO A 224 8.98 11.24 9.09
CA PRO A 224 9.41 10.59 7.86
C PRO A 224 8.30 9.74 7.24
N ILE A 225 8.21 9.74 5.91
CA ILE A 225 7.28 8.92 5.13
C ILE A 225 8.01 8.26 3.97
N LYS A 226 7.68 7.00 3.67
CA LYS A 226 8.11 6.34 2.43
C LYS A 226 7.10 6.60 1.31
N ILE A 227 7.59 7.06 0.17
CA ILE A 227 6.79 7.33 -1.03
C ILE A 227 7.39 6.61 -2.24
N THR A 228 6.60 6.47 -3.29
CA THR A 228 7.06 6.04 -4.62
C THR A 228 6.46 6.95 -5.67
N TYR A 229 7.25 7.41 -6.64
CA TYR A 229 6.72 8.18 -7.78
C TYR A 229 5.90 7.32 -8.76
N ARG A 230 5.70 6.03 -8.44
CA ARG A 230 4.73 5.15 -9.09
C ARG A 230 3.36 5.19 -8.46
N GLU A 231 3.15 5.98 -7.40
CA GLU A 231 1.84 6.23 -6.81
C GLU A 231 0.82 6.52 -7.92
N HIS A 232 -0.37 5.94 -7.78
CA HIS A 232 -1.46 6.12 -8.73
C HIS A 232 -2.80 5.92 -8.04
N SER A 233 -3.83 6.58 -8.57
CA SER A 233 -5.20 6.41 -8.12
C SER A 233 -6.13 6.00 -9.27
N VAL A 234 -7.03 5.06 -8.97
CA VAL A 234 -8.01 4.50 -9.91
C VAL A 234 -9.37 4.32 -9.23
N LEU A 235 -10.42 4.15 -10.04
CA LEU A 235 -11.76 3.82 -9.55
C LEU A 235 -12.07 2.34 -9.84
N ILE A 236 -12.18 1.51 -8.81
CA ILE A 236 -12.57 0.09 -8.94
C ILE A 236 -14.06 0.01 -9.25
N THR A 237 -14.41 -0.73 -10.31
CA THR A 237 -15.79 -0.86 -10.81
C THR A 237 -16.34 -2.28 -10.73
N VAL A 238 -15.50 -3.31 -10.85
CA VAL A 238 -15.98 -4.70 -10.79
C VAL A 238 -14.84 -5.63 -10.39
N TYR A 239 -15.19 -6.80 -9.88
CA TYR A 239 -14.26 -7.89 -9.67
C TYR A 239 -14.89 -9.22 -10.11
N ASP A 240 -14.04 -10.16 -10.51
CA ASP A 240 -14.38 -11.57 -10.71
C ASP A 240 -13.39 -12.44 -9.91
N GLU A 241 -13.43 -13.77 -10.05
CA GLU A 241 -12.51 -14.68 -9.36
C GLU A 241 -11.03 -14.31 -9.52
N LYS A 242 -10.62 -13.85 -10.70
CA LYS A 242 -9.21 -13.72 -11.14
C LYS A 242 -8.72 -12.28 -11.21
N TYR A 243 -9.61 -11.31 -11.41
CA TYR A 243 -9.25 -9.94 -11.74
C TYR A 243 -10.01 -8.89 -10.92
N ILE A 244 -9.33 -7.76 -10.68
CA ILE A 244 -9.95 -6.49 -10.33
C ILE A 244 -10.01 -5.64 -11.60
N TYR A 245 -11.15 -5.00 -11.85
CA TYR A 245 -11.37 -4.09 -12.98
C TYR A 245 -11.63 -2.68 -12.46
N PHE A 246 -11.09 -1.69 -13.16
CA PHE A 246 -11.08 -0.30 -12.73
C PHE A 246 -11.01 0.66 -13.91
N ASN A 247 -11.47 1.88 -13.71
CA ASN A 247 -11.24 2.99 -14.63
C ASN A 247 -9.89 3.64 -14.30
N ASP A 248 -9.00 3.69 -15.28
CA ASP A 248 -7.66 4.26 -15.15
C ASP A 248 -7.62 5.68 -15.75
N PRO A 249 -7.53 6.74 -14.93
CA PRO A 249 -7.56 8.12 -15.42
C PRO A 249 -6.28 8.50 -16.18
N LEU A 250 -5.16 7.81 -15.94
CA LEU A 250 -3.88 8.11 -16.58
C LEU A 250 -3.84 7.55 -18.00
N THR A 251 -4.25 6.29 -18.18
CA THR A 251 -4.29 5.68 -19.53
C THR A 251 -5.59 5.98 -20.29
N GLY A 252 -6.61 6.54 -19.62
CA GLY A 252 -7.91 6.77 -20.23
C GLY A 252 -8.60 5.45 -20.61
N THR A 253 -8.43 4.41 -19.80
CA THR A 253 -8.97 3.07 -20.10
C THR A 253 -10.07 2.72 -19.11
N LYS A 254 -11.29 2.51 -19.63
CA LYS A 254 -12.44 2.04 -18.85
C LYS A 254 -12.31 0.54 -18.63
N ASN A 255 -12.64 0.06 -17.43
CA ASN A 255 -12.60 -1.37 -17.07
C ASN A 255 -11.26 -2.06 -17.37
N LYS A 256 -10.14 -1.34 -17.22
CA LYS A 256 -8.80 -1.93 -17.23
C LYS A 256 -8.72 -2.96 -16.11
N LYS A 257 -8.00 -4.06 -16.33
CA LYS A 257 -7.92 -5.15 -15.36
C LYS A 257 -6.50 -5.47 -14.94
N ALA A 258 -6.35 -5.93 -13.70
CA ALA A 258 -5.10 -6.47 -13.16
C ALA A 258 -5.39 -7.77 -12.38
N PRO A 259 -4.44 -8.72 -12.31
CA PRO A 259 -4.60 -9.93 -11.51
C PRO A 259 -4.98 -9.57 -10.07
N LYS A 260 -6.02 -10.21 -9.54
CA LYS A 260 -6.63 -9.83 -8.27
C LYS A 260 -5.63 -9.83 -7.13
N SER A 261 -4.85 -10.89 -6.98
CA SER A 261 -3.84 -11.00 -5.92
C SER A 261 -2.80 -9.90 -6.02
N GLU A 262 -2.26 -9.63 -7.21
CA GLU A 262 -1.25 -8.58 -7.43
C GLU A 262 -1.81 -7.19 -7.11
N PHE A 263 -3.03 -6.88 -7.56
CA PHE A 263 -3.67 -5.59 -7.31
C PHE A 263 -3.89 -5.36 -5.81
N ILE A 264 -4.41 -6.38 -5.11
CA ILE A 264 -4.65 -6.29 -3.66
C ILE A 264 -3.33 -6.08 -2.91
N GLN A 265 -2.26 -6.79 -3.28
CA GLN A 265 -0.96 -6.62 -2.65
C GLN A 265 -0.34 -5.24 -2.94
N ALA A 266 -0.53 -4.70 -4.15
CA ALA A 266 -0.14 -3.33 -4.49
C ALA A 266 -0.89 -2.29 -3.63
N TRP A 267 -2.20 -2.45 -3.49
CA TRP A 267 -3.04 -1.60 -2.63
C TRP A 267 -2.65 -1.69 -1.15
N ILE A 268 -2.35 -2.89 -0.63
CA ILE A 268 -1.83 -3.08 0.73
C ILE A 268 -0.49 -2.36 0.90
N GLN A 269 0.43 -2.51 -0.06
CA GLN A 269 1.74 -1.85 -0.02
C GLN A 269 1.63 -0.33 0.00
N MET A 270 0.59 0.22 -0.64
CA MET A 270 0.32 1.66 -0.69
C MET A 270 -0.54 2.18 0.48
N GLY A 271 -0.73 1.36 1.52
CA GLY A 271 -1.35 1.77 2.78
C GLY A 271 -2.86 1.52 2.87
N LYS A 272 -3.40 0.60 2.07
CA LYS A 272 -4.82 0.19 2.11
C LYS A 272 -5.81 1.36 2.00
N GLN A 273 -5.51 2.35 1.17
CA GLN A 273 -6.28 3.58 1.08
C GLN A 273 -7.49 3.39 0.16
N ALA A 274 -8.69 3.71 0.65
CA ALA A 274 -9.93 3.52 -0.11
C ALA A 274 -11.04 4.46 0.34
N ILE A 275 -11.76 5.06 -0.61
CA ILE A 275 -12.92 5.94 -0.38
C ILE A 275 -14.10 5.46 -1.25
N THR A 276 -15.29 5.46 -0.67
CA THR A 276 -16.55 5.18 -1.37
C THR A 276 -17.68 6.00 -0.73
N TYR A 277 -18.93 5.65 -1.02
CA TYR A 277 -20.09 6.31 -0.42
C TYR A 277 -21.24 5.32 -0.16
N ASN A 278 -22.14 5.66 0.75
CA ASN A 278 -23.39 4.93 0.99
C ASN A 278 -24.46 5.40 0.01
N ARG A 279 -25.18 4.45 -0.61
CA ARG A 279 -26.41 4.76 -1.35
C ARG A 279 -27.54 5.00 -0.34
N ASN A 280 -28.26 6.10 -0.49
CA ASN A 280 -29.53 6.33 0.20
C ASN A 280 -30.60 5.33 -0.27
#